data_AF-A0A945ZRV8-F1
#
_entry.id   AF-A0A945ZRV8-F1
#
_cell.length_a   1.000
_cell.length_b   1.000
_cell.length_c   1.000
_cell.angle_alpha   90.00
_cell.angle_beta   90.00
_cell.angle_gamma   90.00
#
_symmetry.space_group_name_H-M   'P 1'
#
loop_
_entity.id
_entity.type
_entity.pdbx_description
1 polymer ?
#
loop_
_entity_poly.entity_id
_entity_poly.type
_entity_poly.pdbx_seq_one_letter_code
_entity_poly.pdbx_strand_id
1 'polypeptide(L)'
;MRASIMATICFVSSFTMALGQDSADTRSYEAYPEAAQYEIATITDSFDEVENPFIATYLGSEFHDYFYLPFRGANGVYYDFGYRNNNLGEIPFGEFDAPYPELDAPENTSPGAKLVGGKFLIYWEYELSYVICCEGAQNSYPAWLPRISKIEHYKD
;
A
#
# COMPACT_ATOMS: atom_id res chain seq x y z
N MET A 1 -36.57 8.43 -54.05
CA MET A 1 -36.41 9.03 -52.72
C MET A 1 -35.62 8.06 -51.86
N ARG A 2 -34.36 8.38 -51.55
CA ARG A 2 -33.49 7.59 -50.66
C ARG A 2 -33.51 8.27 -49.29
N ALA A 3 -33.95 7.58 -48.26
CA ALA A 3 -33.87 8.05 -46.88
C ALA A 3 -32.60 7.47 -46.26
N SER A 4 -31.63 8.33 -45.97
CA SER A 4 -30.44 8.00 -45.18
C SER A 4 -30.81 8.01 -43.70
N ILE A 5 -30.64 6.88 -43.02
CA ILE A 5 -30.70 6.79 -41.55
C ILE A 5 -29.29 7.11 -41.05
N MET A 6 -29.12 8.28 -40.46
CA MET A 6 -27.88 8.70 -39.83
C MET A 6 -27.96 8.31 -38.35
N ALA A 7 -27.26 7.24 -37.97
CA ALA A 7 -27.18 6.79 -36.59
C ALA A 7 -26.15 7.66 -35.84
N THR A 8 -26.63 8.53 -34.95
CA THR A 8 -25.78 9.31 -34.04
C THR A 8 -25.35 8.42 -32.88
N ILE A 9 -24.08 8.03 -32.86
CA ILE A 9 -23.45 7.34 -31.73
C ILE A 9 -23.15 8.38 -30.65
N CYS A 10 -23.93 8.40 -29.57
CA CYS A 10 -23.59 9.14 -28.37
C CYS A 10 -22.50 8.39 -27.61
N PHE A 11 -21.25 8.81 -27.78
CA PHE A 11 -20.17 8.50 -26.84
C PHE A 11 -20.48 9.26 -25.54
N VAL A 12 -21.06 8.57 -24.56
CA VAL A 12 -21.07 9.04 -23.17
C VAL A 12 -19.67 8.74 -22.64
N SER A 13 -18.74 9.69 -22.75
CA SER A 13 -17.48 9.59 -22.02
C SER A 13 -17.80 9.78 -20.55
N SER A 14 -17.84 8.67 -19.81
CA SER A 14 -17.78 8.67 -18.36
C SER A 14 -16.40 9.20 -17.96
N PHE A 15 -16.26 10.53 -17.86
CA PHE A 15 -15.22 11.12 -17.06
C PHE A 15 -15.56 10.80 -15.61
N THR A 16 -15.10 9.66 -15.12
CA THR A 16 -14.89 9.46 -13.68
C THR A 16 -13.87 10.50 -13.27
N MET A 17 -14.35 11.59 -12.69
CA MET A 17 -13.49 12.49 -11.93
C MET A 17 -12.96 11.66 -10.78
N ALA A 18 -11.72 11.19 -10.90
CA ALA A 18 -10.88 10.89 -9.75
C ALA A 18 -10.84 12.20 -8.96
N LEU A 19 -11.66 12.28 -7.90
CA LEU A 19 -11.56 13.34 -6.92
C LEU A 19 -10.16 13.21 -6.34
N GLY A 20 -9.29 14.12 -6.77
CA GLY A 20 -7.89 14.15 -6.42
C GLY A 20 -7.73 14.00 -4.91
N GLN A 21 -6.95 12.99 -4.53
CA GLN A 21 -6.23 13.07 -3.26
C GLN A 21 -5.33 14.29 -3.37
N ASP A 22 -5.67 15.36 -2.67
CA ASP A 22 -4.72 16.43 -2.39
C ASP A 22 -3.62 15.83 -1.51
N SER A 23 -2.55 15.34 -2.12
CA SER A 23 -1.34 14.98 -1.36
C SER A 23 -0.13 14.95 -2.26
N ALA A 24 0.52 16.10 -2.39
CA ALA A 24 1.96 16.10 -2.56
C ALA A 24 2.52 16.61 -1.22
N ASP A 25 3.26 15.75 -0.55
CA ASP A 25 4.08 16.14 0.58
C ASP A 25 4.87 17.41 0.26
N THR A 26 4.57 18.51 0.97
CA THR A 26 5.25 19.80 0.74
C THR A 26 6.58 19.90 1.50
N ARG A 27 7.02 18.85 2.22
CA ARG A 27 8.29 18.88 2.94
C ARG A 27 9.44 18.57 1.99
N SER A 28 10.48 19.39 2.09
CA SER A 28 11.79 19.05 1.51
C SER A 28 12.54 18.13 2.48
N TYR A 29 13.05 17.02 1.95
CA TYR A 29 13.91 16.06 2.66
C TYR A 29 15.41 16.25 2.38
N GLU A 30 15.79 17.33 1.67
CA GLU A 30 17.17 17.57 1.23
C GLU A 30 18.19 17.64 2.37
N ALA A 31 17.73 17.94 3.60
CA ALA A 31 18.57 17.99 4.80
C ALA A 31 18.83 16.61 5.43
N TYR A 32 18.13 15.55 4.99
CA TYR A 32 18.32 14.20 5.51
C TYR A 32 19.52 13.52 4.84
N PRO A 33 20.10 12.46 5.43
CA PRO A 33 21.07 11.64 4.73
C PRO A 33 20.49 11.05 3.43
N GLU A 34 21.34 10.83 2.43
CA GLU A 34 20.93 10.33 1.11
C GLU A 34 20.12 9.02 1.19
N ALA A 35 20.50 8.10 2.09
CA ALA A 35 19.75 6.85 2.30
C ALA A 35 18.31 7.09 2.80
N ALA A 36 18.10 8.09 3.66
CA ALA A 36 16.76 8.45 4.13
C ALA A 36 15.92 9.06 3.02
N GLN A 37 16.53 9.93 2.21
CA GLN A 37 15.87 10.55 1.06
C GLN A 37 15.45 9.48 0.05
N TYR A 38 16.34 8.53 -0.24
CA TYR A 38 16.07 7.43 -1.17
C TYR A 38 14.94 6.52 -0.67
N GLU A 39 14.94 6.17 0.62
CA GLU A 39 13.88 5.34 1.21
C GLU A 39 12.52 6.05 1.14
N ILE A 40 12.47 7.32 1.54
CA ILE A 40 11.23 8.13 1.47
C ILE A 40 10.74 8.22 0.02
N ALA A 41 11.61 8.57 -0.92
CA ALA A 41 11.26 8.67 -2.35
C ALA A 41 10.75 7.33 -2.90
N THR A 42 11.43 6.22 -2.60
CA THR A 42 11.00 4.88 -3.04
C THR A 42 9.59 4.54 -2.57
N ILE A 43 9.27 4.89 -1.32
CA ILE A 43 7.94 4.72 -0.77
C ILE A 43 6.94 5.66 -1.46
N THR A 44 7.22 6.97 -1.53
CA THR A 44 6.26 7.96 -2.01
C THR A 44 5.98 7.83 -3.49
N ASP A 45 7.02 7.64 -4.31
CA ASP A 45 6.93 7.52 -5.77
C ASP A 45 6.11 6.29 -6.17
N SER A 46 6.12 5.22 -5.35
CA SER A 46 5.30 4.05 -5.59
C SER A 46 3.79 4.31 -5.42
N PHE A 47 3.40 5.42 -4.77
CA PHE A 47 2.02 5.80 -4.49
C PHE A 47 1.49 6.96 -5.36
N ASP A 48 2.32 7.59 -6.19
CA ASP A 48 1.95 8.77 -7.00
C ASP A 48 0.74 8.53 -7.91
N GLU A 49 0.61 7.32 -8.45
CA GLU A 49 -0.47 6.93 -9.37
C GLU A 49 -1.39 5.85 -8.80
N VAL A 50 -1.32 5.58 -7.49
CA VAL A 50 -2.12 4.52 -6.86
C VAL A 50 -3.54 5.02 -6.61
N GLU A 51 -4.52 4.32 -7.17
CA GLU A 51 -5.93 4.60 -6.93
C GLU A 51 -6.28 4.52 -5.43
N ASN A 52 -7.33 5.24 -5.02
CA ASN A 52 -7.83 5.17 -3.66
C ASN A 52 -9.36 5.07 -3.64
N PRO A 53 -9.93 3.96 -3.11
CA PRO A 53 -9.22 2.77 -2.65
C PRO A 53 -8.63 1.94 -3.80
N PHE A 54 -7.69 1.05 -3.49
CA PHE A 54 -7.16 0.06 -4.43
C PHE A 54 -7.26 -1.36 -3.86
N ILE A 55 -7.18 -2.37 -4.74
CA ILE A 55 -7.18 -3.78 -4.37
C ILE A 55 -5.74 -4.30 -4.29
N ALA A 56 -5.41 -4.96 -3.19
CA ALA A 56 -4.11 -5.59 -3.01
C ALA A 56 -4.22 -6.95 -2.30
N THR A 57 -3.28 -7.84 -2.61
CA THR A 57 -3.16 -9.16 -2.00
C THR A 57 -2.20 -9.10 -0.83
N TYR A 58 -2.62 -9.57 0.35
CA TYR A 58 -1.76 -9.66 1.53
C TYR A 58 -0.70 -10.75 1.37
N LEU A 59 0.56 -10.41 1.65
CA LEU A 59 1.69 -11.32 1.46
C LEU A 59 2.15 -12.02 2.76
N GLY A 60 1.60 -11.61 3.90
CA GLY A 60 2.02 -12.09 5.23
C GLY A 60 3.06 -11.16 5.85
N SER A 61 2.77 -10.69 7.05
CA SER A 61 3.66 -9.87 7.86
C SER A 61 4.82 -10.69 8.43
N GLU A 62 5.92 -9.99 8.66
CA GLU A 62 7.12 -10.56 9.25
C GLU A 62 7.90 -9.49 9.99
N PHE A 63 8.70 -9.90 10.96
CA PHE A 63 9.58 -9.01 11.71
C PHE A 63 11.04 -9.44 11.48
N HIS A 64 11.80 -8.61 10.79
CA HIS A 64 13.25 -8.75 10.62
C HIS A 64 13.96 -7.57 11.30
N ASP A 65 14.71 -6.77 10.53
CA ASP A 65 15.29 -5.51 10.99
C ASP A 65 14.20 -4.45 11.27
N TYR A 66 13.01 -4.65 10.70
CA TYR A 66 11.80 -3.91 11.01
C TYR A 66 10.54 -4.75 10.84
N PHE A 67 9.39 -4.22 11.28
CA PHE A 67 8.08 -4.83 11.06
C PHE A 67 7.59 -4.54 9.64
N TYR A 68 7.46 -5.59 8.83
CA TYR A 68 6.90 -5.55 7.48
C TYR A 68 5.41 -5.86 7.52
N LEU A 69 4.62 -5.05 6.82
CA LEU A 69 3.20 -5.31 6.55
C LEU A 69 2.94 -5.25 5.03
N PRO A 70 3.32 -6.30 4.29
CA PRO A 70 3.43 -6.24 2.84
C PRO A 70 2.16 -6.66 2.09
N PHE A 71 1.90 -5.94 1.00
CA PHE A 71 0.84 -6.20 0.04
C PHE A 71 1.37 -6.14 -1.40
N ARG A 72 0.71 -6.87 -2.30
CA ARG A 72 0.92 -6.79 -3.75
C ARG A 72 -0.30 -6.17 -4.41
N GLY A 73 -0.17 -5.00 -5.02
CA GLY A 73 -1.24 -4.40 -5.81
C GLY A 73 -1.63 -5.25 -7.01
N ALA A 74 -2.83 -5.04 -7.55
CA ALA A 74 -3.26 -5.68 -8.80
C ALA A 74 -2.33 -5.35 -10.00
N ASN A 75 -1.63 -4.22 -9.94
CA ASN A 75 -0.59 -3.80 -10.89
C ASN A 75 0.77 -4.51 -10.70
N GLY A 76 0.91 -5.38 -9.69
CA GLY A 76 2.16 -6.09 -9.38
C GLY A 76 3.15 -5.31 -8.51
N VAL A 77 2.85 -4.06 -8.16
CA VAL A 77 3.69 -3.24 -7.27
C VAL A 77 3.63 -3.78 -5.84
N TYR A 78 4.77 -3.73 -5.16
CA TYR A 78 4.91 -4.11 -3.76
C TYR A 78 4.70 -2.88 -2.88
N TYR A 79 3.79 -2.98 -1.92
CA TYR A 79 3.51 -1.92 -0.96
C TYR A 79 3.74 -2.46 0.44
N ASP A 80 4.65 -1.83 1.18
CA ASP A 80 4.87 -2.15 2.59
C ASP A 80 4.33 -1.04 3.47
N PHE A 81 3.34 -1.39 4.29
CA PHE A 81 2.76 -0.49 5.28
C PHE A 81 3.43 -0.61 6.66
N GLY A 82 4.57 -1.28 6.76
CA GLY A 82 5.40 -1.39 7.97
C GLY A 82 5.69 -0.05 8.64
N TYR A 83 5.72 -0.04 9.97
CA TYR A 83 5.92 1.13 10.85
C TYR A 83 5.04 2.36 10.64
N ARG A 84 3.89 2.20 9.99
CA ARG A 84 2.91 3.28 9.81
C ARG A 84 1.79 3.13 10.83
N ASN A 85 1.19 4.24 11.23
CA ASN A 85 0.04 4.29 12.15
C ASN A 85 -1.25 3.81 11.44
N ASN A 86 -1.22 2.59 10.90
CA ASN A 86 -2.28 2.03 10.09
C ASN A 86 -3.56 1.79 10.91
N ASN A 87 -4.71 2.02 10.29
CA ASN A 87 -6.00 1.62 10.84
C ASN A 87 -6.44 0.31 10.19
N LEU A 88 -6.11 -0.81 10.84
CA LEU A 88 -6.37 -2.16 10.34
C LEU A 88 -7.78 -2.69 10.69
N GLY A 89 -8.57 -1.92 11.45
CA GLY A 89 -9.88 -2.35 11.94
C GLY A 89 -9.80 -3.62 12.80
N GLU A 90 -10.73 -4.54 12.61
CA GLU A 90 -10.80 -5.81 13.34
C GLU A 90 -10.13 -6.98 12.60
N ILE A 91 -9.44 -6.71 11.48
CA ILE A 91 -8.77 -7.76 10.69
C ILE A 91 -7.56 -8.25 11.49
N PRO A 92 -7.45 -9.56 11.80
CA PRO A 92 -6.51 -10.07 12.78
C PRO A 92 -5.11 -10.32 12.17
N PHE A 93 -4.50 -9.28 11.57
CA PHE A 93 -3.11 -9.32 11.14
C PHE A 93 -2.19 -9.52 12.36
N GLY A 94 -1.27 -10.47 12.27
CA GLY A 94 -0.24 -10.73 13.26
C GLY A 94 1.09 -10.07 12.90
N GLU A 95 2.11 -10.32 13.73
CA GLU A 95 3.49 -9.87 13.46
C GLU A 95 4.30 -10.86 12.62
N PHE A 96 3.84 -12.11 12.56
CA PHE A 96 4.48 -13.23 11.89
C PHE A 96 3.41 -14.04 11.17
N ASP A 97 2.81 -13.48 10.13
CA ASP A 97 1.82 -14.17 9.31
C ASP A 97 2.42 -14.82 8.07
N ALA A 98 3.63 -14.40 7.67
CA ALA A 98 4.34 -14.97 6.54
C ALA A 98 4.54 -16.49 6.72
N PRO A 99 4.43 -17.28 5.63
CA PRO A 99 4.77 -18.68 5.67
C PRO A 99 6.28 -18.83 5.88
N TYR A 100 6.67 -19.58 6.91
CA TYR A 100 8.09 -19.87 7.16
C TYR A 100 8.66 -20.70 5.99
N PRO A 101 9.78 -20.28 5.36
CA PRO A 101 10.36 -21.00 4.23
C PRO A 101 11.17 -22.25 4.66
N GLU A 102 11.33 -22.50 5.96
CA GLU A 102 12.06 -23.67 6.46
C GLU A 102 11.26 -24.94 6.20
N LEU A 103 11.88 -25.90 5.51
CA LEU A 103 11.30 -27.17 5.04
C LEU A 103 10.62 -28.01 6.14
N ASP A 104 10.97 -27.79 7.41
CA ASP A 104 10.49 -28.55 8.57
C ASP A 104 9.80 -27.68 9.64
N ALA A 105 9.55 -26.39 9.37
CA ALA A 105 8.84 -25.54 10.31
C ALA A 105 7.36 -25.96 10.41
N PRO A 106 6.77 -25.99 11.62
CA PRO A 106 5.35 -26.25 11.77
C PRO A 106 4.54 -25.19 11.01
N GLU A 107 3.43 -25.61 10.39
CA GLU A 107 2.52 -24.70 9.67
C GLU A 107 2.11 -23.53 10.58
N ASN A 108 2.21 -22.31 10.04
CA ASN A 108 1.78 -21.13 10.75
C ASN A 108 0.25 -21.09 10.81
N THR A 109 -0.30 -21.30 12.01
CA THR A 109 -1.76 -21.39 12.22
C THR A 109 -2.36 -20.12 12.81
N SER A 110 -1.60 -19.02 12.86
CA SER A 110 -2.11 -17.73 13.35
C SER A 110 -3.36 -17.31 12.54
N PRO A 111 -4.29 -16.54 13.15
CA PRO A 111 -5.43 -16.00 12.42
C PRO A 111 -5.01 -15.20 11.18
N GLY A 112 -3.93 -14.43 11.27
CA GLY A 112 -3.41 -13.61 10.18
C GLY A 112 -2.72 -14.43 9.07
N ALA A 113 -2.06 -15.54 9.41
CA ALA A 113 -1.46 -16.46 8.43
C ALA A 113 -2.51 -17.02 7.45
N LYS A 114 -3.74 -17.24 7.94
CA LYS A 114 -4.88 -17.67 7.10
C LYS A 114 -5.36 -16.60 6.12
N LEU A 115 -4.93 -15.35 6.29
CA LEU A 115 -5.26 -14.23 5.41
C LEU A 115 -4.26 -14.09 4.26
N VAL A 116 -3.11 -14.76 4.31
CA VAL A 116 -2.07 -14.70 3.27
C VAL A 116 -2.64 -15.16 1.94
N GLY A 117 -2.40 -14.38 0.88
CA GLY A 117 -2.99 -14.59 -0.45
C GLY A 117 -4.42 -14.04 -0.58
N GLY A 118 -5.05 -13.58 0.51
CA GLY A 118 -6.33 -12.90 0.48
C GLY A 118 -6.24 -11.50 -0.11
N LYS A 119 -7.30 -11.08 -0.82
CA LYS A 119 -7.41 -9.73 -1.38
C LYS A 119 -8.14 -8.79 -0.42
N PHE A 120 -7.68 -7.54 -0.38
CA PHE A 120 -8.22 -6.49 0.45
C PHE A 120 -8.46 -5.22 -0.37
N LEU A 121 -9.53 -4.50 -0.04
CA LEU A 121 -9.76 -3.15 -0.51
C LEU A 121 -9.13 -2.18 0.50
N ILE A 122 -8.08 -1.48 0.07
CA ILE A 122 -7.27 -0.59 0.90
C ILE A 122 -7.59 0.85 0.56
N TYR A 123 -8.05 1.59 1.57
CA TYR A 123 -8.11 3.03 1.56
C TYR A 123 -6.84 3.55 2.23
N TRP A 124 -6.21 4.54 1.63
CA TRP A 124 -4.93 5.05 2.10
C TRP A 124 -4.90 6.57 2.15
N GLU A 125 -3.99 7.13 2.92
CA GLU A 125 -3.74 8.58 2.99
C GLU A 125 -2.31 8.82 3.43
N TYR A 126 -1.77 10.02 3.17
CA TYR A 126 -0.48 10.40 3.76
C TYR A 126 -0.68 10.86 5.21
N GLU A 127 0.14 10.36 6.11
CA GLU A 127 0.23 10.84 7.50
C GLU A 127 1.71 10.99 7.90
N LEU A 128 1.99 11.92 8.82
CA LEU A 128 3.31 12.05 9.40
C LEU A 128 3.67 10.77 10.19
N SER A 129 4.72 10.11 9.74
CA SER A 129 5.34 8.92 10.35
C SER A 129 6.86 9.11 10.32
N TYR A 130 7.63 8.02 10.22
CA TYR A 130 9.08 8.04 10.11
C TYR A 130 9.58 6.86 9.29
N VAL A 131 10.71 7.04 8.60
CA VAL A 131 11.52 5.93 8.11
C VAL A 131 12.61 5.60 9.11
N ILE A 132 12.93 4.32 9.26
CA ILE A 132 14.15 3.88 9.93
C ILE A 132 15.14 3.57 8.81
N CYS A 133 16.23 4.31 8.76
CA CYS A 133 17.21 4.12 7.70
C CYS A 133 18.63 4.36 8.20
N CYS A 134 19.57 4.02 7.30
CA CYS A 134 21.02 4.04 7.44
C CYS A 134 21.57 2.76 8.09
N GLU A 135 22.36 2.00 7.32
CA GLU A 135 22.98 0.75 7.74
C GLU A 135 23.60 0.85 9.15
N GLY A 136 23.10 0.02 10.07
CA GLY A 136 23.62 -0.08 11.44
C GLY A 136 23.21 1.02 12.42
N ALA A 137 22.38 2.00 12.01
CA ALA A 137 21.86 3.04 12.88
C ALA A 137 20.33 2.92 13.07
N GLN A 138 19.84 3.10 14.29
CA GLN A 138 18.40 3.19 14.60
C GLN A 138 17.90 4.63 14.55
N ASN A 139 18.40 5.43 13.59
CA ASN A 139 17.95 6.81 13.44
C ASN A 139 16.58 6.83 12.76
N SER A 140 15.63 7.56 13.33
CA SER A 140 14.32 7.78 12.73
C SER A 140 14.24 9.16 12.09
N TYR A 141 13.73 9.20 10.87
CA TYR A 141 13.57 10.43 10.08
C TYR A 141 12.10 10.68 9.80
N PRO A 142 11.48 11.73 10.38
CA PRO A 142 10.06 12.00 10.18
C PRO A 142 9.73 12.31 8.72
N ALA A 143 8.69 11.69 8.18
CA ALA A 143 8.27 11.87 6.79
C ALA A 143 6.75 11.67 6.65
N TRP A 144 6.13 12.31 5.65
CA TRP A 144 4.75 12.01 5.26
C TRP A 144 4.74 10.74 4.41
N LEU A 145 4.18 9.66 4.96
CA LEU A 145 4.21 8.35 4.33
C LEU A 145 2.78 7.83 4.14
N PRO A 146 2.50 7.08 3.06
CA PRO A 146 1.17 6.52 2.79
C PRO A 146 0.83 5.43 3.81
N ARG A 147 -0.19 5.65 4.63
CA ARG A 147 -0.71 4.68 5.61
C ARG A 147 -2.07 4.12 5.18
N ILE A 148 -2.46 2.99 5.75
CA ILE A 148 -3.82 2.47 5.63
C ILE A 148 -4.73 3.32 6.53
N SER A 149 -5.68 4.04 5.94
CA SER A 149 -6.72 4.78 6.67
C SER A 149 -7.93 3.89 6.97
N LYS A 150 -8.18 2.90 6.12
CA LYS A 150 -9.19 1.85 6.28
C LYS A 150 -8.87 0.64 5.39
N ILE A 151 -9.20 -0.56 5.85
CA ILE A 151 -9.03 -1.80 5.09
C ILE A 151 -10.23 -2.73 5.26
N GLU A 152 -10.63 -3.39 4.18
CA GLU A 152 -11.78 -4.30 4.14
C GLU A 152 -11.43 -5.57 3.34
N HIS A 153 -12.03 -6.71 3.67
CA HIS A 153 -11.92 -7.90 2.82
C HIS A 153 -12.55 -7.63 1.45
N TYR A 154 -11.81 -7.92 0.37
CA TYR A 154 -12.35 -7.88 -0.97
C TYR A 154 -12.92 -9.25 -1.34
N LYS A 155 -14.16 -9.28 -1.84
CA LYS A 155 -14.82 -10.48 -2.36
C LYS A 155 -15.05 -10.25 -3.86
N ASP A 156 -14.49 -11.14 -4.67
CA ASP A 156 -14.68 -11.15 -6.13
C ASP A 156 -16.16 -11.38 -6.51
#